data_AF-A0AAU9P2Y2-F1
#
_entry.id   AF-A0AAU9P2Y2-F1
#
_cell.length_a   1.000
_cell.length_b   1.000
_cell.length_c   1.000
_cell.angle_alpha   90.00
_cell.angle_beta   90.00
_cell.angle_gamma   90.00
#
_symmetry.space_group_name_H-M   'P 1'
#
loop_
_entity.id
_entity.type
_entity.pdbx_description
1 polymer ?
#
loop_
_entity_poly.entity_id
_entity_poly.type
_entity_poly.pdbx_seq_one_letter_code
_entity_poly.pdbx_strand_id
1 'polypeptide(L)'
;MKKSVLDTPTIKLLQIWISADHEERSSLTLHLIWIIVILQFNIEGNSKHYKDNSLAHLFIMNNVHYIVKKIKGSSELREMIGDHYLRKLTAKFRQAATSY
;
A
#
# COMPACT_ATOMS: atom_id res chain seq x y z
N MET A 1 19.98 -16.10 -7.43
CA MET A 1 20.12 -14.63 -7.38
C MET A 1 18.78 -14.05 -6.92
N LYS A 2 18.61 -13.74 -5.62
CA LYS A 2 17.38 -13.10 -5.13
C LYS A 2 17.46 -11.64 -5.57
N LYS A 3 16.65 -11.22 -6.55
CA LYS A 3 16.51 -9.78 -6.85
C LYS A 3 16.12 -9.08 -5.55
N SER A 4 16.90 -8.06 -5.17
CA SER A 4 16.56 -7.24 -4.01
C SER A 4 15.20 -6.61 -4.29
N VAL A 5 14.30 -6.61 -3.30
CA VAL A 5 12.96 -6.01 -3.43
C VAL A 5 13.06 -4.55 -3.91
N LEU A 6 14.18 -3.88 -3.60
CA LEU A 6 14.50 -2.52 -3.99
C LEU A 6 14.79 -2.34 -5.51
N ASP A 7 15.02 -3.42 -6.26
CA ASP A 7 15.39 -3.36 -7.68
C ASP A 7 14.18 -3.38 -8.64
N THR A 8 12.97 -3.47 -8.09
CA THR A 8 11.75 -3.48 -8.92
C THR A 8 11.48 -2.06 -9.45
N PRO A 9 11.28 -1.85 -10.77
CA PRO A 9 11.09 -0.52 -11.36
C PRO A 9 10.02 0.31 -10.65
N THR A 10 8.98 -0.34 -10.14
CA THR A 10 7.88 0.27 -9.39
C THR A 10 8.32 0.89 -8.06
N ILE A 11 9.26 0.29 -7.33
CA ILE A 11 9.76 0.85 -6.06
C ILE A 11 10.64 2.07 -6.32
N LYS A 12 11.46 2.02 -7.37
CA LYS A 12 12.31 3.16 -7.78
C LYS A 12 11.47 4.34 -8.26
N LEU A 13 10.39 4.09 -9.00
CA LEU A 13 9.44 5.13 -9.44
C LEU A 13 8.61 5.69 -8.28
N LEU A 14 8.24 4.85 -7.30
CA LEU A 14 7.58 5.33 -6.08
C LEU A 14 8.54 6.13 -5.19
N GLN A 15 9.83 5.80 -5.17
CA GLN A 15 10.83 6.62 -4.49
C GLN A 15 10.91 8.01 -5.12
N ILE A 16 10.93 8.09 -6.45
CA ILE A 16 10.95 9.36 -7.19
C ILE A 16 9.65 10.14 -6.98
N TRP A 17 8.49 9.49 -7.02
CA TRP A 17 7.20 10.16 -6.78
C TRP A 17 7.08 10.66 -5.34
N ILE A 18 7.54 9.87 -4.37
CA ILE A 18 7.62 10.28 -2.98
C ILE A 18 8.59 11.46 -2.86
N SER A 19 9.77 11.38 -3.49
CA SER A 19 10.82 12.42 -3.54
C SER A 19 10.41 13.72 -4.24
N ALA A 20 9.36 13.71 -5.06
CA ALA A 20 8.91 14.87 -5.81
C ALA A 20 7.89 15.74 -5.05
N ASP A 21 7.28 15.22 -3.97
CA ASP A 21 6.29 15.91 -3.11
C ASP A 21 6.96 16.56 -1.87
N HIS A 22 8.23 16.96 -2.00
CA HIS A 22 9.23 16.95 -0.89
C HIS A 22 9.44 18.20 -0.06
N GLU A 23 8.77 19.33 -0.30
CA GLU A 23 9.17 20.52 0.44
C GLU A 23 8.68 20.56 1.90
N GLU A 24 7.76 19.68 2.36
CA GLU A 24 7.24 19.77 3.75
C GLU A 24 6.97 18.44 4.51
N ARG A 25 7.34 17.25 4.00
CA ARG A 25 7.08 15.99 4.73
C ARG A 25 8.25 15.53 5.61
N SER A 26 7.94 15.18 6.86
CA SER A 26 8.95 14.65 7.79
C SER A 26 9.52 13.31 7.33
N SER A 27 10.79 13.03 7.66
CA SER A 27 11.45 11.75 7.34
C SER A 27 10.64 10.54 7.82
N LEU A 28 10.03 10.63 9.01
CA LEU A 28 9.16 9.58 9.55
C LEU A 28 7.96 9.31 8.64
N THR A 29 7.32 10.36 8.12
CA THR A 29 6.19 10.25 7.19
C THR A 29 6.58 9.52 5.92
N LEU A 30 7.72 9.88 5.34
CA LEU A 30 8.21 9.24 4.12
C LEU A 30 8.50 7.76 4.35
N HIS A 31 9.16 7.41 5.46
CA HIS A 31 9.42 6.03 5.83
C HIS A 31 8.12 5.23 6.05
N LEU A 32 7.11 5.84 6.67
CA LEU A 32 5.82 5.17 6.89
C LEU A 32 5.09 4.89 5.57
N ILE A 33 5.03 5.87 4.67
CA ILE A 33 4.44 5.69 3.32
C ILE A 33 5.18 4.56 2.59
N TRP A 34 6.51 4.54 2.68
CA TRP A 34 7.36 3.49 2.14
C TRP A 34 7.01 2.10 2.65
N ILE A 35 6.84 1.95 3.97
CA ILE A 35 6.45 0.68 4.59
C ILE A 35 5.09 0.21 4.03
N ILE A 36 4.12 1.11 3.88
CA ILE A 36 2.79 0.75 3.35
C ILE A 36 2.86 0.37 1.86
N VAL A 37 3.73 1.00 1.08
CA VAL A 37 3.99 0.61 -0.32
C VAL A 37 4.57 -0.80 -0.39
N ILE A 38 5.61 -1.09 0.39
CA ILE A 38 6.25 -2.41 0.43
C ILE A 38 5.25 -3.47 0.89
N LEU A 39 4.44 -3.16 1.91
CA LEU A 39 3.40 -4.05 2.40
C LEU A 39 2.36 -4.36 1.31
N GLN A 40 1.92 -3.36 0.54
CA GLN A 40 1.00 -3.59 -0.58
C GLN A 40 1.60 -4.49 -1.66
N PHE A 41 2.87 -4.28 -2.01
CA PHE A 41 3.57 -5.14 -2.98
C PHE A 41 3.65 -6.58 -2.48
N ASN A 42 3.94 -6.79 -1.20
CA ASN A 42 3.95 -8.13 -0.60
C ASN A 42 2.55 -8.76 -0.61
N ILE A 43 1.49 -8.00 -0.35
CA ILE A 43 0.11 -8.50 -0.40
C ILE A 43 -0.25 -8.95 -1.83
N GLU A 44 0.07 -8.16 -2.85
CA GLU A 44 -0.16 -8.52 -4.26
C GLU A 44 0.71 -9.69 -4.73
N GLY A 45 1.94 -9.79 -4.23
CA GLY A 45 2.81 -10.94 -4.49
C GLY A 45 2.20 -12.22 -3.90
N ASN A 46 1.80 -12.15 -2.63
CA ASN A 46 1.26 -13.28 -1.90
C ASN A 46 -0.12 -13.73 -2.41
N SER A 47 -0.95 -12.79 -2.90
CA SER A 47 -2.27 -13.15 -3.44
C SER A 47 -2.19 -14.08 -4.65
N LYS A 48 -1.08 -14.04 -5.40
CA LYS A 48 -0.85 -14.89 -6.59
C LYS A 48 -0.60 -16.37 -6.24
N HIS A 49 -0.40 -16.70 -4.97
CA HIS A 49 -0.25 -18.09 -4.53
C HIS A 49 -1.59 -18.79 -4.31
N TYR A 50 -2.70 -18.06 -4.24
CA TYR A 50 -4.03 -18.66 -4.23
C TYR A 50 -4.40 -19.10 -5.64
N LYS A 51 -4.82 -20.37 -5.77
CA LYS A 51 -5.29 -20.93 -7.05
C LYS A 51 -6.67 -20.40 -7.44
N ASP A 52 -7.49 -20.09 -6.45
CA ASP A 52 -8.83 -19.57 -6.63
C ASP A 52 -8.80 -18.02 -6.62
N ASN A 53 -9.36 -17.41 -7.66
CA ASN A 53 -9.34 -15.95 -7.82
C ASN A 53 -10.12 -15.24 -6.72
N SER A 54 -11.26 -15.80 -6.29
CA SER A 54 -12.04 -15.25 -5.19
C SER A 54 -11.20 -15.27 -3.90
N LEU A 55 -10.53 -16.37 -3.56
CA LEU A 55 -9.63 -16.40 -2.40
C LEU A 55 -8.49 -15.38 -2.49
N ALA A 56 -7.92 -15.16 -3.67
CA ALA A 56 -6.92 -14.12 -3.89
C ALA A 56 -7.49 -12.71 -3.61
N HIS A 57 -8.69 -12.41 -4.12
CA HIS A 57 -9.36 -11.13 -3.91
C HIS A 57 -9.79 -10.94 -2.44
N LEU A 58 -10.26 -11.99 -1.76
CA LEU A 58 -10.57 -11.98 -0.32
C LEU A 58 -9.33 -11.64 0.51
N PHE A 59 -8.19 -12.25 0.19
CA PHE A 59 -6.92 -11.97 0.86
C PHE A 59 -6.50 -10.50 0.70
N ILE A 60 -6.57 -9.96 -0.52
CA ILE A 60 -6.26 -8.55 -0.79
C ILE A 60 -7.23 -7.65 -0.03
N MET A 61 -8.54 -7.91 -0.14
CA MET A 61 -9.58 -7.13 0.52
C MET A 61 -9.34 -7.05 2.02
N ASN A 62 -9.12 -8.19 2.70
CA ASN A 62 -8.93 -8.24 4.14
C ASN A 62 -7.68 -7.46 4.59
N ASN A 63 -6.55 -7.63 3.89
CA ASN A 63 -5.31 -6.95 4.25
C ASN A 63 -5.37 -5.43 3.97
N VAL A 64 -5.88 -5.02 2.80
CA VAL A 64 -6.01 -3.59 2.47
C VAL A 64 -7.04 -2.92 3.38
N HIS A 65 -8.14 -3.59 3.70
CA HIS A 65 -9.12 -3.10 4.67
C HIS A 65 -8.50 -2.86 6.05
N TYR A 66 -7.65 -3.79 6.52
CA TYR A 66 -6.94 -3.62 7.78
C TYR A 66 -6.03 -2.39 7.79
N ILE A 67 -5.25 -2.16 6.73
CA ILE A 67 -4.41 -0.97 6.57
C ILE A 67 -5.27 0.31 6.65
N VAL A 68 -6.38 0.36 5.88
CA VAL A 68 -7.31 1.50 5.89
C VAL A 68 -7.88 1.72 7.29
N LYS A 69 -8.27 0.67 8.01
CA LYS A 69 -8.79 0.75 9.37
C LYS A 69 -7.76 1.30 10.35
N LYS A 70 -6.49 0.88 10.24
CA LYS A 70 -5.40 1.38 11.09
C LYS A 70 -5.10 2.85 10.84
N ILE A 71 -5.04 3.29 9.58
CA ILE A 71 -4.84 4.71 9.24
C ILE A 71 -6.02 5.55 9.75
N LYS A 72 -7.27 5.09 9.57
CA LYS A 72 -8.45 5.82 10.07
C LYS A 72 -8.57 5.86 11.59
N GLY A 73 -7.95 4.91 12.29
CA GLY A 73 -8.00 4.81 13.75
C GLY A 73 -7.02 5.75 14.48
N SER A 74 -6.14 6.46 13.78
CA SER A 74 -5.22 7.44 14.36
C SER A 74 -5.18 8.70 13.50
N SER A 75 -5.43 9.85 14.13
CA SER A 75 -5.34 11.17 13.51
C SER A 75 -3.95 11.45 12.97
N GLU A 76 -2.92 11.08 13.72
CA GLU A 76 -1.50 11.28 13.41
C GLU A 76 -1.13 10.47 12.16
N LEU A 77 -1.51 9.18 12.11
CA LEU A 77 -1.28 8.35 10.94
C LEU A 77 -2.03 8.89 9.72
N ARG A 78 -3.26 9.36 9.89
CA ARG A 78 -4.04 9.93 8.78
C ARG A 78 -3.40 11.22 8.25
N GLU A 79 -2.92 12.09 9.13
CA GLU A 79 -2.23 13.32 8.78
C GLU A 79 -0.94 13.03 8.01
N MET A 80 -0.10 12.13 8.52
CA MET A 80 1.15 11.72 7.88
C MET A 80 0.91 11.11 6.50
N ILE A 81 -0.05 10.18 6.39
CA ILE A 81 -0.31 9.48 5.13
C ILE A 81 -1.04 10.34 4.10
N GLY A 82 -1.89 11.26 4.55
CA GLY A 82 -2.70 12.13 3.72
C GLY A 82 -3.94 11.46 3.13
N ASP A 83 -5.01 12.25 3.02
CA ASP A 83 -6.31 11.78 2.56
C ASP A 83 -6.31 11.28 1.12
N HIS A 84 -5.45 11.84 0.26
CA HIS A 84 -5.33 11.40 -1.13
C HIS A 84 -4.86 9.94 -1.24
N TYR A 85 -3.84 9.55 -0.47
CA TYR A 85 -3.34 8.17 -0.47
C TYR A 85 -4.34 7.21 0.18
N LEU A 86 -4.99 7.64 1.27
CA LEU A 86 -6.05 6.88 1.93
C LEU A 86 -7.23 6.58 0.98
N ARG A 87 -7.61 7.53 0.11
CA ARG A 87 -8.63 7.32 -0.92
C ARG A 87 -8.22 6.26 -1.94
N LYS A 88 -6.96 6.25 -2.39
CA LYS A 88 -6.42 5.21 -3.30
C LYS A 88 -6.49 3.82 -2.67
N LEU A 89 -6.07 3.68 -1.40
CA LEU A 89 -6.17 2.42 -0.65
C LEU A 89 -7.63 1.95 -0.52
N THR A 90 -8.54 2.88 -0.21
CA THR A 90 -9.97 2.58 -0.09
C THR A 90 -10.57 2.13 -1.43
N ALA A 91 -10.16 2.75 -2.55
CA ALA A 91 -10.60 2.35 -3.89
C ALA A 91 -10.16 0.91 -4.22
N LYS A 92 -8.90 0.57 -3.92
CA LYS A 92 -8.35 -0.78 -4.11
C LYS A 92 -9.07 -1.83 -3.26
N PHE A 93 -9.37 -1.51 -2.01
CA PHE A 93 -10.22 -2.34 -1.14
C PHE A 93 -11.59 -2.61 -1.79
N ARG A 94 -12.27 -1.57 -2.28
CA ARG A 94 -13.59 -1.71 -2.93
C ARG A 94 -13.51 -2.55 -4.20
N GLN A 95 -12.48 -2.33 -5.02
CA GLN A 95 -12.27 -3.10 -6.24
C GLN A 95 -12.10 -4.60 -5.91
N ALA A 96 -11.27 -4.93 -4.92
CA ALA A 96 -11.11 -6.32 -4.48
C ALA A 96 -12.43 -6.93 -3.96
N ALA A 97 -13.23 -6.15 -3.23
CA ALA A 97 -14.54 -6.59 -2.75
C ALA A 97 -15.55 -6.88 -3.89
N THR A 98 -15.49 -6.14 -4.99
CA THR A 98 -16.34 -6.38 -6.17
C THR A 98 -15.84 -7.49 -7.09
N SER A 99 -14.61 -7.97 -6.89
CA SER A 99 -13.98 -9.04 -7.67
C SER A 99 -13.92 -10.38 -6.94
N TYR A 100 -14.47 -10.45 -5.72
CA TYR A 100 -14.62 -11.69 -4.95
C TYR A 100 -15.80 -12.53 -5.44
#